data_AF-A0A4Q5R6H4-F1
#
_entry.id   AF-A0A4Q5R6H4-F1
#
_cell.length_a   1.000
_cell.length_b   1.000
_cell.length_c   1.000
_cell.angle_alpha   90.00
_cell.angle_beta   90.00
_cell.angle_gamma   90.00
#
_symmetry.space_group_name_H-M   'P 1'
#
loop_
_entity.id
_entity.type
_entity.pdbx_description
1 polymer ?
#
loop_
_entity_poly.entity_id
_entity_poly.type
_entity_poly.pdbx_seq_one_letter_code
_entity_poly.pdbx_strand_id
1 'polypeptide(L)'
;MGSISLFFETKAGKYVKNLIIGVGAGVVLLGALFKLQHWPGAGLMLTIGMCTEAFIFCLLGILPPHKDYYWERYYPNLDENPHVEAYKTGIKFKPPVAAVGAGAAGGSNATASLDKMLDEANIN
;
A
#
# COMPACT_ATOMS: atom_id res chain seq x y z
N MET A 1 14.19 -21.68 18.12
CA MET A 1 14.42 -20.40 17.40
C MET A 1 13.18 -19.94 16.59
N GLY A 2 11.94 -20.21 17.03
CA GLY A 2 10.72 -19.84 16.27
C GLY A 2 9.83 -18.76 16.89
N SER A 3 9.90 -18.55 18.20
CA SER A 3 8.87 -17.76 18.92
C SER A 3 8.97 -16.24 18.75
N ILE A 4 10.18 -15.71 18.55
CA ILE A 4 10.41 -14.25 18.49
C ILE A 4 9.95 -13.69 17.14
N SER A 5 10.23 -14.41 16.05
CA SER A 5 9.81 -14.03 14.70
C SER A 5 8.28 -14.13 14.54
N LEU A 6 7.66 -15.15 15.14
CA LEU A 6 6.20 -15.33 15.12
C LEU A 6 5.44 -14.20 15.83
N PHE A 7 5.98 -13.65 16.92
CA PHE A 7 5.39 -12.50 17.62
C PHE A 7 5.41 -11.22 16.75
N PHE A 8 6.49 -10.97 16.00
CA PHE A 8 6.61 -9.82 15.11
C PHE A 8 5.79 -9.93 13.80
N GLU A 9 5.36 -11.13 13.41
CA GLU A 9 4.42 -11.31 12.28
C GLU A 9 2.97 -10.95 12.63
N THR A 10 2.61 -10.90 13.93
CA THR A 10 1.26 -10.51 14.37
C THR A 10 0.97 -9.02 14.12
N LYS A 11 -0.31 -8.63 14.03
CA LYS A 11 -0.71 -7.22 13.87
C LYS A 11 -0.13 -6.32 14.97
N ALA A 12 -0.07 -6.83 16.20
CA ALA A 12 0.51 -6.13 17.34
C ALA A 12 2.03 -5.97 17.19
N GLY A 13 2.76 -7.02 16.78
CA GLY A 13 4.20 -6.96 16.57
C GLY A 13 4.62 -5.97 15.47
N LYS A 14 3.86 -5.89 14.38
CA LYS A 14 4.08 -4.89 13.33
C LYS A 14 3.86 -3.45 13.82
N TYR A 15 2.81 -3.23 14.60
CA TYR A 15 2.55 -1.92 15.20
C TYR A 15 3.67 -1.50 16.17
N VAL A 16 4.08 -2.41 17.06
CA VAL A 16 5.17 -2.17 18.01
C VAL A 16 6.48 -1.87 17.30
N LYS A 17 6.81 -2.61 16.22
CA LYS A 17 7.99 -2.33 15.39
C LYS A 17 7.97 -0.91 14.83
N ASN A 18 6.87 -0.51 14.21
CA ASN A 18 6.74 0.82 13.63
C ASN A 18 6.79 1.92 14.70
N LEU A 19 6.22 1.66 15.87
CA LEU A 19 6.26 2.59 17.00
C LEU A 19 7.69 2.78 17.53
N ILE A 20 8.46 1.70 17.71
CA ILE A 20 9.86 1.79 18.16
C ILE A 20 10.71 2.58 17.16
N ILE A 21 10.56 2.30 15.86
CA ILE A 21 11.28 3.01 14.80
C ILE A 21 10.89 4.49 14.78
N GLY A 22 9.58 4.80 14.84
CA GLY A 22 9.09 6.18 14.84
C GLY A 22 9.55 6.98 16.06
N VAL A 23 9.49 6.39 17.26
CA VAL A 23 9.97 7.03 18.49
C VAL A 23 11.48 7.22 18.45
N GLY A 24 12.23 6.21 18.01
CA GLY A 24 13.68 6.28 17.87
C GLY A 24 14.14 7.39 16.91
N ALA A 25 13.53 7.46 15.73
CA ALA A 25 13.79 8.51 14.76
C ALA A 25 13.48 9.92 15.33
N GLY A 26 12.42 10.05 16.14
CA GLY A 26 12.10 11.28 16.86
C GLY A 26 13.20 11.72 17.82
N VAL A 27 13.78 10.79 18.58
CA VAL A 27 14.89 11.07 19.51
C VAL A 27 16.14 11.54 18.74
N VAL A 28 16.43 10.93 17.59
CA VAL A 28 17.56 11.33 16.72
C VAL A 28 17.36 12.74 16.18
N LEU A 29 16.16 13.06 15.69
CA LEU A 29 15.83 14.39 15.18
C LEU A 29 15.95 15.45 16.26
N LEU A 30 15.53 15.15 17.50
CA LEU A 30 15.73 16.05 18.64
C LEU A 30 17.22 16.26 18.95
N GLY A 31 18.04 15.21 18.89
CA GLY A 31 19.50 15.34 19.05
C GLY A 31 20.15 16.21 17.97
N ALA A 32 19.73 16.04 16.71
CA ALA A 32 20.16 16.89 15.60
C ALA A 32 19.73 18.35 15.79
N LEU A 33 18.49 18.59 16.24
CA LEU A 33 17.98 19.93 16.51
C LEU A 33 18.79 20.64 17.60
N PHE A 34 19.12 19.95 18.69
CA PHE A 34 19.97 20.49 19.76
C PHE A 34 21.36 20.85 19.24
N LYS A 35 21.92 20.04 18.33
CA LYS A 35 23.20 20.33 17.68
C LYS A 35 23.15 21.58 16.81
N LEU A 36 22.06 21.78 16.06
CA LEU A 36 21.87 22.99 15.24
C LEU A 36 21.73 24.25 16.11
N GLN A 37 20.98 24.18 17.20
CA GLN A 37 20.69 25.33 18.05
C GLN A 37 21.83 25.68 19.03
N HIS A 38 22.91 24.87 19.09
CA HIS A 38 24.07 25.06 19.95
C HIS A 38 23.72 25.15 21.45
N TRP A 39 22.68 24.42 21.87
CA TRP A 39 22.31 24.35 23.28
C TRP A 39 23.36 23.59 24.11
N PRO A 40 23.50 23.92 25.41
CA PRO A 40 24.42 23.19 26.30
C PRO A 40 24.02 21.71 26.35
N GLY A 41 25.00 20.81 26.21
CA GLY A 41 24.73 19.37 26.16
C GLY A 41 24.32 18.83 24.79
N ALA A 42 24.31 19.65 23.74
CA ALA A 42 23.95 19.22 22.37
C ALA A 42 24.78 18.04 21.85
N GLY A 43 26.08 17.99 22.18
CA GLY A 43 26.93 16.86 21.82
C GLY A 43 26.44 15.54 22.44
N LEU A 44 26.09 15.57 23.72
CA LEU A 44 25.63 14.39 24.46
C LEU A 44 24.27 13.90 23.94
N MET A 45 23.32 14.82 23.69
CA MET A 45 22.01 14.46 23.14
C MET A 45 22.13 13.88 21.72
N LEU A 46 23.04 14.44 20.90
CA LEU A 46 23.32 13.90 19.56
C LEU A 46 23.93 12.50 19.65
N THR A 47 24.87 12.26 20.56
CA THR A 47 25.45 10.92 20.76
C THR A 47 24.38 9.91 21.16
N ILE A 48 23.48 10.26 22.07
CA ILE A 48 22.37 9.38 22.47
C ILE A 48 21.46 9.07 21.27
N GLY A 49 21.10 10.08 20.47
CA GLY A 49 20.34 9.89 19.24
C GLY A 49 21.02 8.91 18.30
N MET A 50 22.29 9.16 17.96
CA MET A 50 23.06 8.31 17.05
C MET A 50 23.21 6.86 17.57
N CYS A 51 23.43 6.67 18.87
CA CYS A 51 23.46 5.33 19.47
C CYS A 51 22.10 4.62 19.38
N THR A 52 21.01 5.36 19.58
CA THR A 52 19.64 4.82 19.44
C THR A 52 19.39 4.35 18.01
N GLU A 53 19.81 5.14 17.01
CA GLU A 53 19.66 4.78 15.59
C GLU A 53 20.50 3.55 15.23
N ALA A 54 21.74 3.48 15.71
CA ALA A 54 22.60 2.31 15.49
C ALA A 54 21.99 1.02 16.06
N PHE A 55 21.35 1.12 17.24
CA PHE A 55 20.67 -0.01 17.87
C PHE A 55 19.44 -0.46 17.08
N ILE A 56 18.62 0.48 16.62
CA ILE A 56 17.42 0.18 15.82
C ILE A 56 17.81 -0.46 14.48
N PHE A 57 18.85 0.01 13.81
CA PHE A 57 19.33 -0.62 12.57
C PHE A 57 19.88 -2.02 12.79
N CYS A 58 20.61 -2.26 13.88
CA CYS A 58 21.02 -3.61 14.25
C CYS A 58 19.81 -4.53 14.45
N LEU A 59 18.79 -4.07 15.17
CA LEU A 59 17.55 -4.84 15.34
C LEU A 59 16.85 -5.11 14.00
N LEU A 60 16.77 -4.12 13.11
CA LEU A 60 16.14 -4.27 11.80
C LEU A 60 16.90 -5.24 10.89
N GLY A 61 18.23 -5.27 10.96
CA GLY A 61 19.06 -6.22 10.21
C GLY A 61 18.92 -7.67 10.69
N ILE A 62 18.59 -7.88 11.97
CA ILE A 62 18.35 -9.21 12.55
C ILE A 62 16.90 -9.67 12.30
N LEU A 63 15.96 -8.73 12.23
CA LEU A 63 14.54 -9.05 11.98
C LEU A 63 14.31 -9.39 10.49
N PRO A 64 13.52 -10.43 10.19
CA PRO A 64 13.26 -10.81 8.81
C PRO A 64 12.53 -9.69 8.04
N PRO A 65 12.83 -9.53 6.73
CA PRO A 65 12.18 -8.53 5.91
C PRO A 65 10.68 -8.77 5.82
N HIS A 66 9.93 -7.74 5.43
CA HIS A 66 8.51 -7.88 5.15
C HIS A 66 8.29 -8.94 4.06
N LYS A 67 7.20 -9.71 4.18
CA LYS A 67 6.82 -10.65 3.13
C LYS A 67 6.42 -9.87 1.89
N ASP A 68 7.17 -10.07 0.81
CA ASP A 68 6.79 -9.60 -0.50
C ASP A 68 5.59 -10.43 -0.97
N TYR A 69 4.52 -9.75 -1.34
CA TYR A 69 3.33 -10.40 -1.86
C TYR A 69 3.38 -10.36 -3.39
N TYR A 70 3.59 -11.52 -4.01
CA TYR A 70 3.61 -11.68 -5.46
C TYR A 70 2.18 -11.78 -6.01
N TRP A 71 1.43 -10.68 -5.91
CA TRP A 71 0.05 -10.62 -6.41
C TRP A 71 -0.03 -10.82 -7.92
N GLU A 72 1.04 -10.51 -8.66
CA GLU A 72 1.11 -10.70 -10.12
C GLU A 72 1.02 -12.18 -10.52
N ARG A 73 1.34 -13.10 -9.61
CA ARG A 73 1.23 -14.54 -9.86
C ARG A 73 -0.23 -15.02 -9.92
N TYR A 74 -1.14 -14.37 -9.18
CA TYR A 74 -2.54 -14.76 -9.06
C TYR A 74 -3.49 -13.81 -9.81
N TYR A 75 -3.08 -12.56 -10.00
CA TYR A 75 -3.80 -11.53 -10.75
C TYR A 75 -2.91 -11.03 -11.90
N PRO A 76 -2.83 -11.79 -13.00
CA PRO A 76 -2.21 -11.26 -14.21
C PRO A 76 -2.95 -9.96 -14.61
N ASN A 77 -2.18 -8.94 -14.99
CA ASN A 77 -2.66 -7.60 -15.38
C ASN A 77 -3.07 -6.66 -14.22
N LEU A 78 -2.61 -6.89 -12.99
CA LEU A 78 -2.90 -5.99 -11.85
C LEU A 78 -2.32 -4.58 -12.01
N ASP A 79 -1.16 -4.46 -12.66
CA ASP A 79 -0.49 -3.18 -12.92
C ASP A 79 -0.99 -2.49 -14.20
N GLU A 80 -1.80 -3.18 -15.01
CA GLU A 80 -2.39 -2.62 -16.22
C GLU A 80 -3.59 -1.75 -15.83
N ASN A 81 -3.46 -0.44 -16.01
CA ASN A 81 -4.58 0.47 -15.82
C ASN A 81 -5.36 0.58 -17.15
N PRO A 82 -6.56 -0.01 -17.27
CA PRO A 82 -7.25 -0.15 -18.55
C PRO A 82 -7.66 1.20 -19.14
N HIS A 83 -7.78 2.26 -18.32
CA HIS A 83 -7.97 3.62 -18.82
C HIS A 83 -6.72 4.14 -19.52
N VAL A 84 -5.54 3.97 -18.92
CA VAL A 84 -4.27 4.48 -19.47
C VAL A 84 -3.88 3.73 -20.75
N GLU A 85 -4.12 2.43 -20.81
CA GLU A 85 -3.81 1.62 -22.00
C GLU A 85 -4.72 1.93 -23.20
N ALA A 86 -6.00 2.24 -22.94
CA ALA A 86 -6.94 2.70 -23.96
C ALA A 86 -6.48 4.02 -24.60
N TYR A 87 -5.99 4.98 -23.79
CA TYR A 87 -5.44 6.23 -24.31
C TYR A 87 -4.15 6.04 -25.12
N LYS A 88 -3.27 5.11 -24.70
CA LYS A 88 -2.00 4.82 -25.42
C LYS A 88 -2.22 4.13 -26.77
N THR A 89 -3.24 3.28 -26.88
CA THR A 89 -3.54 2.49 -28.09
C THR A 89 -4.50 3.18 -29.06
N GLY A 90 -5.02 4.38 -28.71
CA GLY A 90 -5.97 5.13 -29.54
C GLY A 90 -7.36 4.48 -29.62
N ILE A 91 -7.64 3.51 -28.74
CA ILE A 91 -8.91 2.77 -28.68
C ILE A 91 -9.74 3.37 -27.53
N LYS A 92 -11.02 3.71 -27.79
CA LYS A 92 -11.91 4.18 -26.71
C LYS A 92 -12.01 3.13 -25.61
N PHE A 93 -11.82 3.56 -24.36
CA PHE A 93 -11.92 2.72 -23.17
C PHE A 93 -13.20 1.86 -23.20
N LYS A 94 -13.01 0.55 -23.31
CA LYS A 94 -14.07 -0.44 -23.15
C LYS A 94 -13.94 -0.99 -21.74
N PRO A 95 -14.90 -0.76 -20.84
CA PRO A 95 -14.81 -1.28 -19.48
C PRO A 95 -14.64 -2.80 -19.53
N PRO A 96 -13.76 -3.39 -18.71
CA PRO A 96 -13.61 -4.84 -18.68
C PRO A 96 -14.96 -5.43 -18.28
N VAL A 97 -15.44 -6.34 -19.12
CA VAL A 97 -16.65 -7.12 -18.86
C VAL A 97 -16.49 -7.84 -17.53
N ALA A 98 -17.46 -7.60 -16.65
CA ALA A 98 -17.82 -8.35 -15.44
C ALA A 98 -16.73 -9.27 -14.87
N ALA A 99 -16.16 -8.87 -13.72
CA ALA A 99 -15.71 -9.85 -12.75
C ALA A 99 -16.87 -10.85 -12.50
N VAL A 100 -16.53 -12.13 -12.62
CA VAL A 100 -17.41 -13.30 -12.52
C VAL A 100 -18.48 -13.11 -11.44
N GLY A 101 -19.74 -12.94 -11.89
CA GLY A 101 -20.90 -12.76 -11.02
C GLY A 101 -22.18 -12.34 -11.74
N ALA A 102 -22.10 -11.73 -12.91
CA ALA A 102 -23.27 -11.40 -13.72
C ALA A 102 -23.29 -12.25 -14.98
N GLY A 103 -24.17 -13.26 -14.98
CA GLY A 103 -24.43 -14.11 -16.13
C GLY A 103 -24.77 -13.30 -17.38
N ALA A 104 -24.22 -13.80 -18.48
CA ALA A 104 -24.80 -13.80 -19.82
C ALA A 104 -25.49 -12.52 -20.32
N ALA A 105 -24.85 -11.96 -21.34
CA ALA A 105 -25.44 -11.49 -22.61
C ALA A 105 -25.25 -10.01 -22.90
N GLY A 106 -24.62 -9.76 -24.05
CA GLY A 106 -25.01 -8.67 -24.94
C GLY A 106 -24.79 -7.26 -24.40
N GLY A 107 -23.56 -6.78 -24.55
CA GLY A 107 -23.31 -5.34 -24.65
C GLY A 107 -24.00 -4.77 -25.88
N SER A 108 -25.27 -4.41 -25.71
CA SER A 108 -26.01 -3.42 -26.47
C SER A 108 -26.84 -2.66 -25.44
N ASN A 109 -26.20 -1.69 -24.78
CA ASN A 109 -26.78 -0.62 -23.97
C ASN A 109 -28.08 -1.00 -23.26
N ALA A 110 -28.03 -1.36 -21.97
CA ALA A 110 -29.24 -1.69 -21.18
C ALA A 110 -30.38 -0.67 -21.39
N THR A 111 -30.05 0.61 -21.57
CA THR A 111 -31.00 1.68 -21.93
C THR A 111 -31.63 1.52 -23.32
N ALA A 112 -30.86 1.11 -24.33
CA ALA A 112 -31.39 0.86 -25.68
C ALA A 112 -32.21 -0.44 -25.78
N SER A 113 -31.93 -1.44 -24.95
CA SER A 113 -32.80 -2.62 -24.84
C SER A 113 -34.10 -2.29 -24.09
N LEU A 114 -34.06 -1.41 -23.09
CA LEU A 114 -35.25 -0.94 -22.38
C LEU A 114 -36.14 -0.06 -23.26
N ASP A 115 -35.56 0.85 -24.06
CA ASP A 115 -36.30 1.67 -25.03
C ASP A 115 -37.03 0.80 -26.07
N LYS A 116 -36.38 -0.26 -26.57
CA LYS A 116 -37.02 -1.21 -27.50
C LYS A 116 -38.16 -1.99 -26.86
N MET A 117 -38.03 -2.37 -25.59
CA MET A 117 -39.09 -3.09 -24.87
C MET A 117 -40.30 -2.20 -24.55
N LEU A 118 -40.09 -0.89 -24.36
CA LEU A 118 -41.20 0.07 -24.23
C LEU A 118 -41.96 0.26 -25.55
N ASP A 119 -41.22 0.39 -26.65
CA ASP A 119 -41.78 0.60 -27.99
C ASP A 119 -42.54 -0.66 -28.49
N GLU A 120 -41.99 -1.85 -28.25
CA GLU A 120 -42.59 -3.13 -28.63
C GLU A 120 -43.78 -3.54 -27.76
N ALA A 121 -43.84 -3.08 -26.51
CA ALA A 121 -44.99 -3.27 -25.63
C ALA A 121 -46.19 -2.36 -25.96
N ASN A 122 -46.06 -1.46 -26.95
CA ASN A 122 -47.08 -0.50 -27.39
C ASN A 122 -47.80 0.21 -26.21
N ILE A 123 -47.02 0.61 -25.21
CA ILE A 123 -47.51 1.49 -24.15
C ILE A 123 -47.16 2.92 -24.58
N ASN A 124 -48.12 3.54 -25.28
CA ASN A 124 -48.16 4.99 -25.45
C ASN A 124 -48.61 5.66 -24.14
#